data_AF-A0A800CXK4-F1
#
_entry.id   AF-A0A800CXK4-F1
#
_cell.length_a   1.000
_cell.length_b   1.000
_cell.length_c   1.000
_cell.angle_alpha   90.00
_cell.angle_beta   90.00
_cell.angle_gamma   90.00
#
_symmetry.space_group_name_H-M   'P 1'
#
loop_
_entity.id
_entity.type
_entity.pdbx_description
1 polymer ?
#
loop_
_entity_poly.entity_id
_entity_poly.type
_entity_poly.pdbx_seq_one_letter_code
_entity_poly.pdbx_strand_id
1 'polypeptide(L)'
;MSDDKYTEDNESESAEDSVLDLTGIFESGEKMHSVGLPEGVTEDRRNPKIGDRRKGFFTDRRKGQRRLARSSSKRGKDHAVDPMSIYLREMGTLTLLSHEEELELARMVEDGLYRVQGAVLSTPLAIPALQEIATGLREGTVQIFNIIRGIQETQTEVVKKEKKRFLDRVDEALELEAKRMLLQKNLADCSGDVKKAEDISKEMMAISSDISALFQDRIICTRCINGVASNLKDLSRRFRRVRVEVVKAQKLASTTGGDA
;
A
#
# COMPACT_ATOMS: atom_id res chain seq x y z
N MET A 1 -65.35 35.20 10.79
CA MET A 1 -64.10 35.95 10.55
C MET A 1 -63.15 34.96 9.92
N SER A 2 -62.92 35.17 8.61
CA SER A 2 -61.75 34.81 7.79
C SER A 2 -61.09 33.43 7.92
N ASP A 3 -60.71 32.72 6.87
CA ASP A 3 -60.79 32.86 5.43
C ASP A 3 -60.40 31.49 4.84
N ASP A 4 -60.94 31.18 3.67
CA ASP A 4 -60.62 30.05 2.81
C ASP A 4 -59.12 29.93 2.47
N LYS A 5 -58.61 28.69 2.29
CA LYS A 5 -58.19 28.17 0.96
C LYS A 5 -57.29 26.91 1.00
N TYR A 6 -57.73 25.92 0.22
CA TYR A 6 -57.01 24.90 -0.56
C TYR A 6 -56.01 23.92 0.09
N THR A 7 -56.48 22.67 0.11
CA THR A 7 -55.79 21.40 -0.21
C THR A 7 -54.78 21.48 -1.36
N GLU A 8 -53.65 20.77 -1.23
CA GLU A 8 -53.25 19.67 -2.12
C GLU A 8 -52.01 18.93 -1.59
N ASP A 9 -52.07 17.60 -1.68
CA ASP A 9 -50.98 16.67 -1.46
C ASP A 9 -49.81 16.94 -2.41
N ASN A 10 -48.57 16.69 -1.97
CA ASN A 10 -47.48 16.43 -2.90
C ASN A 10 -46.45 15.50 -2.26
N GLU A 11 -46.60 14.21 -2.57
CA GLU A 11 -45.47 13.29 -2.64
C GLU A 11 -44.45 13.87 -3.62
N SER A 12 -43.21 14.07 -3.14
CA SER A 12 -42.07 14.08 -4.04
C SER A 12 -40.94 13.30 -3.36
N GLU A 13 -40.77 12.09 -3.89
CA GLU A 13 -39.52 11.37 -3.90
C GLU A 13 -38.38 12.34 -4.30
N SER A 14 -37.34 12.41 -3.48
CA SER A 14 -36.01 12.79 -3.93
C SER A 14 -35.04 11.78 -3.34
N ALA A 15 -34.93 10.68 -4.09
CA ALA A 15 -33.86 9.72 -3.99
C ALA A 15 -32.53 10.40 -4.33
N GLU A 16 -31.85 10.97 -3.33
CA GLU A 16 -30.48 11.48 -3.51
C GLU A 16 -29.53 11.13 -2.35
N ASP A 17 -29.80 10.07 -1.58
CA ASP A 17 -28.92 9.62 -0.49
C ASP A 17 -28.00 8.45 -0.87
N SER A 18 -27.75 8.24 -2.16
CA SER A 18 -26.74 7.27 -2.59
C SER A 18 -25.97 7.75 -3.81
N VAL A 19 -25.13 8.77 -3.61
CA VAL A 19 -23.90 8.85 -4.39
C VAL A 19 -23.04 7.66 -3.96
N LEU A 20 -23.29 6.53 -4.61
CA LEU A 20 -22.52 5.29 -4.44
C LEU A 20 -21.07 5.60 -4.77
N ASP A 21 -20.21 5.53 -3.76
CA ASP A 21 -18.76 5.61 -3.90
C ASP A 21 -18.26 4.44 -4.76
N LEU A 22 -18.09 4.70 -6.07
CA LEU A 22 -17.56 3.75 -7.04
C LEU A 22 -16.05 3.54 -6.90
N THR A 23 -15.38 4.23 -5.98
CA THR A 23 -13.93 4.09 -5.79
C THR A 23 -13.56 3.04 -4.75
N GLY A 24 -14.51 2.64 -3.89
CA GLY A 24 -14.31 1.62 -2.86
C GLY A 24 -13.21 2.01 -1.85
N ILE A 25 -12.98 3.32 -1.66
CA ILE A 25 -11.96 3.83 -0.74
C ILE A 25 -12.56 3.99 0.67
N PHE A 26 -13.87 4.23 0.78
CA PHE A 26 -14.54 4.38 2.07
C PHE A 26 -15.49 3.22 2.36
N GLU A 27 -15.34 2.59 3.53
CA GLU A 27 -16.36 1.67 4.06
C GLU A 27 -17.61 2.48 4.42
N SER A 28 -18.76 2.04 3.90
CA SER A 28 -20.08 2.63 4.17
C SER A 28 -20.42 2.46 5.65
N GLY A 29 -19.98 3.42 6.47
CA GLY A 29 -20.14 3.41 7.91
C GLY A 29 -19.24 4.40 8.65
N GLU A 30 -18.14 4.84 8.04
CA GLU A 30 -17.26 5.85 8.67
C GLU A 30 -17.80 7.26 8.46
N LYS A 31 -18.40 7.84 9.50
CA LYS A 31 -18.62 9.29 9.56
C LYS A 31 -17.26 9.97 9.68
N MET A 32 -16.95 10.91 8.78
CA MET A 32 -15.79 11.79 8.95
C MET A 32 -15.89 12.51 10.29
N HIS A 33 -15.06 12.09 11.26
CA HIS A 33 -14.86 12.84 12.49
C HIS A 33 -13.92 14.00 12.18
N SER A 34 -14.41 15.24 12.34
CA SER A 34 -13.52 16.39 12.39
C SER A 34 -12.55 16.18 13.56
N VAL A 35 -11.25 16.27 13.30
CA VAL A 35 -10.21 16.16 14.34
C VAL A 35 -10.26 17.44 15.15
N GLY A 36 -11.21 17.53 16.08
CA GLY A 36 -11.17 18.46 17.19
C GLY A 36 -10.10 18.02 18.17
N LEU A 37 -9.21 18.94 18.56
CA LEU A 37 -8.33 18.73 19.70
C LEU A 37 -9.18 18.34 20.93
N PRO A 38 -8.77 17.34 21.73
CA PRO A 38 -9.52 16.94 22.90
C PRO A 38 -9.65 18.11 23.89
N GLU A 39 -10.88 18.46 24.25
CA GLU A 39 -11.17 19.39 25.33
C GLU A 39 -10.60 18.82 26.64
N GLY A 40 -9.53 19.43 27.15
CA GLY A 40 -9.04 19.14 28.51
C GLY A 40 -7.53 19.17 28.72
N VAL A 41 -6.69 19.33 27.70
CA VAL A 41 -5.24 19.43 27.93
C VAL A 41 -4.87 20.87 28.31
N THR A 42 -4.78 21.15 29.61
CA THR A 42 -4.24 22.40 30.14
C THR A 42 -2.77 22.53 29.73
N GLU A 43 -2.43 23.49 28.86
CA GLU A 43 -1.10 23.66 28.28
C GLU A 43 0.01 24.15 29.22
N ASP A 44 -0.26 24.41 30.51
CA ASP A 44 0.75 25.04 31.39
C ASP A 44 1.24 24.09 32.49
N ARG A 45 2.23 23.25 32.16
CA ARG A 45 3.08 22.55 33.16
C ARG A 45 4.25 23.42 33.65
N ARG A 46 4.10 24.75 33.67
CA ARG A 46 5.03 25.62 34.41
C ARG A 46 4.62 25.65 35.88
N ASN A 47 5.37 24.93 36.72
CA ASN A 47 5.21 24.89 38.16
C ASN A 47 5.27 26.33 38.75
N PRO A 48 4.18 26.88 39.31
CA PRO A 48 4.14 28.28 39.77
C PRO A 48 4.79 28.48 41.16
N LYS A 49 5.42 27.45 41.73
CA LYS A 49 6.00 27.48 43.10
C LYS A 49 7.42 28.04 43.18
N ILE A 50 7.78 29.02 42.34
CA ILE A 50 8.94 29.88 42.59
C ILE A 50 8.42 31.28 42.86
N GLY A 51 8.30 31.59 44.16
CA GLY A 51 7.88 32.87 44.64
C GLY A 51 8.80 33.98 44.14
N ASP A 52 8.20 34.96 43.47
CA ASP A 52 8.84 36.19 43.01
C ASP A 52 9.46 36.92 44.23
N ARG A 53 10.79 36.89 44.34
CA ARG A 53 11.57 37.46 45.47
C ARG A 53 11.64 39.00 45.47
N ARG A 54 10.76 39.70 44.74
CA ARG A 54 10.74 41.17 44.71
C ARG A 54 9.61 41.74 45.58
N LYS A 55 9.73 41.60 46.90
CA LYS A 55 9.02 42.45 47.87
C LYS A 55 10.04 43.23 48.70
N GLY A 56 10.44 44.39 48.16
CA GLY A 56 11.18 45.43 48.88
C GLY A 56 10.26 46.59 49.24
N PHE A 57 10.53 47.20 50.39
CA PHE A 57 9.67 48.12 51.15
C PHE A 57 9.71 49.58 50.65
N PHE A 58 9.76 49.83 49.33
CA PHE A 58 9.74 51.18 48.77
C PHE A 58 8.80 51.31 47.55
N THR A 59 7.71 52.04 47.79
CA THR A 59 6.86 52.78 46.82
C THR A 59 6.13 51.98 45.73
N ASP A 60 4.93 51.50 46.07
CA ASP A 60 3.86 51.14 45.14
C ASP A 60 3.13 52.40 44.63
N ARG A 61 3.65 53.01 43.55
CA ARG A 61 2.91 54.01 42.74
C ARG A 61 2.61 53.52 41.32
N ARG A 62 2.83 52.23 41.02
CA ARG A 62 2.52 51.61 39.70
C ARG A 62 1.29 50.70 39.72
N LYS A 63 0.45 50.77 40.75
CA LYS A 63 -0.78 49.98 40.86
C LYS A 63 -1.87 50.39 39.85
N GLY A 64 -1.86 51.63 39.37
CA GLY A 64 -2.86 52.16 38.43
C GLY A 64 -2.70 51.69 36.98
N GLN A 65 -1.47 51.40 36.52
CA GLN A 65 -1.22 51.04 35.11
C GLN A 65 -1.09 49.53 34.87
N ARG A 66 -0.91 48.70 35.90
CA ARG A 66 -0.85 47.23 35.73
C ARG A 66 -2.21 46.55 35.57
N ARG A 67 -3.33 47.25 35.85
CA ARG A 67 -4.67 46.70 35.60
C ARG A 67 -5.08 46.76 34.13
N LEU A 68 -4.52 47.68 33.33
CA LEU A 68 -4.74 47.70 31.88
C LEU A 68 -3.83 46.72 31.10
N ALA A 69 -2.74 46.24 31.71
CA ALA A 69 -1.85 45.26 31.07
C ALA A 69 -2.26 43.80 31.30
N ARG A 70 -3.31 43.51 32.09
CA ARG A 70 -3.83 42.15 32.30
C ARG A 70 -5.08 41.83 31.47
N SER A 71 -5.60 42.76 30.67
CA SER A 71 -6.79 42.52 29.84
C SER A 71 -6.53 42.47 28.34
N SER A 72 -5.27 42.36 27.89
CA SER A 72 -4.93 42.37 26.46
C SER A 72 -4.09 41.19 25.95
N SER A 73 -3.98 40.07 26.71
CA SER A 73 -3.49 38.80 26.15
C SER A 73 -4.59 37.78 25.89
N LYS A 74 -5.87 38.15 26.02
CA LYS A 74 -6.98 37.43 25.36
C LYS A 74 -7.09 37.91 23.90
N ARG A 75 -5.97 37.81 23.19
CA ARG A 75 -5.93 37.68 21.73
C ARG A 75 -5.85 36.15 21.56
N GLY A 76 -6.93 35.43 21.27
CA GLY A 76 -7.77 35.76 20.13
C GLY A 76 -6.85 35.94 18.92
N LYS A 77 -5.94 34.98 18.74
CA LYS A 77 -5.06 34.90 17.60
C LYS A 77 -5.20 33.46 17.17
N ASP A 78 -5.95 33.27 16.09
CA ASP A 78 -5.64 32.25 15.11
C ASP A 78 -4.15 32.36 14.84
N HIS A 79 -3.35 31.71 15.67
CA HIS A 79 -2.01 31.34 15.29
C HIS A 79 -2.28 30.35 14.18
N ALA A 80 -2.24 30.84 12.93
CA ALA A 80 -1.99 29.97 11.80
C ALA A 80 -0.85 29.07 12.26
N VAL A 81 -1.20 27.82 12.60
CA VAL A 81 -0.27 26.92 13.27
C VAL A 81 0.81 26.72 12.23
N ASP A 82 1.98 27.30 12.49
CA ASP A 82 3.06 27.31 11.52
C ASP A 82 3.33 25.84 11.15
N PRO A 83 3.19 25.44 9.88
CA PRO A 83 3.43 24.06 9.46
C PRO A 83 4.80 23.55 9.94
N MET A 84 5.79 24.45 10.07
CA MET A 84 7.09 24.11 10.63
C MET A 84 7.01 23.75 12.11
N SER A 85 6.20 24.47 12.90
CA SER A 85 5.97 24.17 14.31
C SER A 85 5.22 22.84 14.51
N ILE A 86 4.31 22.50 13.58
CA ILE A 86 3.62 21.19 13.56
C ILE A 86 4.64 20.09 13.29
N TYR A 87 5.43 20.23 12.22
CA TYR A 87 6.42 19.24 11.82
C TYR A 87 7.47 19.00 12.91
N LEU A 88 8.01 20.05 13.54
CA LEU A 88 9.00 19.90 14.62
C LEU A 88 8.40 19.22 15.85
N ARG A 89 7.13 19.49 16.15
CA ARG A 89 6.43 18.81 17.23
C ARG A 89 6.23 17.33 16.91
N GLU A 90 5.81 17.00 15.69
CA GLU A 90 5.61 15.62 15.24
C GLU A 90 6.94 14.85 15.18
N MET A 91 7.98 15.41 14.56
CA MET A 91 9.30 14.78 14.51
C MET A 91 9.93 14.66 15.90
N GLY A 92 9.66 15.59 16.82
CA GLY A 92 10.13 15.52 18.21
C GLY A 92 9.46 14.43 19.06
N THR A 93 8.36 13.81 18.57
CA THR A 93 7.76 12.63 19.21
C THR A 93 8.36 11.31 18.74
N LEU A 94 9.15 11.31 17.66
CA LEU A 94 9.80 10.11 17.14
C LEU A 94 11.12 9.86 17.90
N THR A 95 11.29 8.65 18.41
CA THR A 95 12.54 8.20 19.03
C THR A 95 13.57 7.89 17.96
N LEU A 96 14.85 8.12 18.27
CA LEU A 96 15.94 7.66 17.42
C LEU A 96 15.99 6.12 17.44
N LEU A 97 16.30 5.52 16.29
CA LEU A 97 16.47 4.08 16.18
C LEU A 97 17.73 3.64 16.91
N SER A 98 17.64 2.53 17.63
CA SER A 98 18.81 1.80 18.13
C SER A 98 19.44 0.97 17.00
N HIS A 99 20.70 0.54 17.17
CA HIS A 99 21.37 -0.30 16.18
C HIS A 99 20.62 -1.63 15.91
N GLU A 100 19.99 -2.20 16.94
CA GLU A 100 19.20 -3.43 16.80
C GLU A 100 17.93 -3.17 15.98
N GLU A 101 17.22 -2.06 16.24
CA GLU A 101 16.04 -1.65 15.48
C GLU A 101 16.38 -1.34 14.02
N GLU A 102 17.53 -0.70 13.74
CA GLU A 102 18.02 -0.50 12.37
C GLU A 102 18.25 -1.84 11.64
N LEU A 103 18.80 -2.82 12.35
CA LEU A 103 19.04 -4.16 11.80
C LEU A 103 17.74 -4.91 11.54
N GLU A 104 16.77 -4.82 12.45
CA GLU A 104 15.44 -5.41 12.26
C GLU A 104 14.71 -4.80 11.07
N LEU A 105 14.75 -3.48 10.93
CA LEU A 105 14.18 -2.79 9.77
C LEU A 105 14.86 -3.23 8.47
N ALA A 106 16.19 -3.36 8.46
CA ALA A 106 16.91 -3.84 7.29
C ALA A 106 16.50 -5.26 6.88
N ARG A 107 16.43 -6.19 7.84
CA ARG A 107 15.96 -7.56 7.60
C ARG A 107 14.51 -7.60 7.11
N MET A 108 13.63 -6.80 7.72
CA MET A 108 12.23 -6.71 7.30
C MET A 108 12.09 -6.23 5.85
N VAL A 109 12.91 -5.26 5.44
CA VAL A 109 12.94 -4.80 4.04
C VAL A 109 13.43 -5.91 3.11
N GLU A 110 14.50 -6.63 3.48
CA GLU A 110 15.03 -7.74 2.66
C GLU A 110 14.02 -8.89 2.53
N ASP A 111 13.41 -9.32 3.63
CA ASP A 111 12.34 -10.33 3.63
C ASP A 111 11.15 -9.90 2.77
N GLY A 112 10.78 -8.61 2.85
CA GLY A 112 9.74 -8.03 2.01
C GLY A 112 10.07 -8.15 0.51
N LEU A 113 11.32 -7.88 0.14
CA LEU A 113 11.78 -8.01 -1.25
C LEU A 113 11.73 -9.47 -1.72
N TYR A 114 12.21 -10.42 -0.92
CA TYR A 114 12.15 -11.85 -1.25
C TYR A 114 10.71 -12.33 -1.41
N ARG A 115 9.79 -11.92 -0.52
CA ARG A 115 8.37 -12.29 -0.61
C ARG A 115 7.74 -11.78 -1.90
N VAL A 116 7.98 -10.53 -2.27
CA VAL A 116 7.45 -9.95 -3.51
C VAL A 116 8.06 -10.63 -4.73
N GLN A 117 9.37 -10.85 -4.74
CA GLN A 117 10.06 -11.54 -5.83
C GLN A 117 9.52 -12.96 -6.02
N GLY A 118 9.41 -13.75 -4.95
CA GLY A 118 8.87 -15.11 -5.02
C GLY A 118 7.44 -15.16 -5.55
N ALA A 119 6.58 -14.26 -5.06
CA ALA A 119 5.20 -14.17 -5.53
C ALA A 119 5.11 -13.80 -7.02
N VAL A 120 5.94 -12.87 -7.49
CA VAL A 120 5.96 -12.48 -8.91
C VAL A 120 6.48 -13.62 -9.77
N LEU A 121 7.60 -14.23 -9.40
CA LEU A 121 8.25 -15.31 -10.16
C LEU A 121 7.45 -16.62 -10.19
N SER A 122 6.59 -16.86 -9.21
CA SER A 122 5.66 -18.00 -9.24
C SER A 122 4.63 -17.92 -10.38
N THR A 123 4.42 -16.72 -10.96
CA THR A 123 3.40 -16.51 -11.99
C THR A 123 3.96 -16.69 -13.40
N PRO A 124 3.15 -17.22 -14.35
CA PRO A 124 3.53 -17.31 -15.76
C PRO A 124 3.93 -16.00 -16.41
N LEU A 125 3.36 -14.90 -15.92
CA LEU A 125 3.59 -13.58 -16.49
C LEU A 125 5.04 -13.10 -16.32
N ALA A 126 5.79 -13.69 -15.37
CA ALA A 126 7.18 -13.33 -15.14
C ALA A 126 8.16 -13.91 -16.17
N ILE A 127 7.82 -15.04 -16.83
CA ILE A 127 8.74 -15.73 -17.73
C ILE A 127 9.14 -14.89 -18.95
N PRO A 128 8.22 -14.24 -19.69
CA PRO A 128 8.60 -13.37 -20.80
C PRO A 128 9.52 -12.24 -20.37
N ALA A 129 9.26 -11.63 -19.21
CA ALA A 129 10.11 -10.57 -18.67
C ALA A 129 11.51 -11.08 -18.30
N LEU A 130 11.63 -12.29 -17.74
CA LEU A 130 12.93 -12.92 -17.49
C LEU A 130 13.68 -13.21 -18.79
N GLN A 131 12.96 -13.65 -19.83
CA GLN A 131 13.54 -13.91 -21.15
C GLN A 131 14.11 -12.63 -21.78
N GLU A 132 13.38 -11.51 -21.71
CA GLU A 132 13.86 -10.19 -22.18
C GLU A 132 15.10 -9.72 -21.42
N ILE A 133 15.17 -9.95 -20.11
CA ILE A 133 16.35 -9.64 -19.31
C ILE A 133 17.54 -10.52 -19.74
N ALA A 134 17.30 -11.81 -19.99
CA ALA A 134 18.33 -12.73 -20.44
C ALA A 134 18.85 -12.40 -21.85
N THR A 135 17.99 -12.02 -22.79
CA THR A 135 18.42 -11.57 -24.13
C THR A 135 19.23 -10.29 -24.03
N GLY A 136 18.79 -9.30 -23.25
CA GLY A 136 19.54 -8.07 -23.03
C GLY A 136 20.92 -8.31 -22.38
N LEU A 137 21.02 -9.29 -21.49
CA LEU A 137 22.30 -9.75 -20.94
C LEU A 137 23.19 -10.42 -21.99
N ARG A 138 22.63 -11.26 -22.87
CA ARG A 138 23.39 -11.94 -23.94
C ARG A 138 23.94 -10.93 -24.95
N GLU A 139 23.13 -9.96 -25.34
CA GLU A 139 23.50 -8.88 -26.26
C GLU A 139 24.43 -7.83 -25.62
N GLY A 140 24.46 -7.74 -24.29
CA GLY A 140 25.27 -6.79 -23.55
C GLY A 140 24.66 -5.38 -23.46
N THR A 141 23.39 -5.22 -23.85
CA THR A 141 22.63 -3.98 -23.69
C THR A 141 22.37 -3.66 -22.21
N VAL A 142 22.21 -4.70 -21.39
CA VAL A 142 22.03 -4.60 -19.95
C VAL A 142 23.18 -5.31 -19.23
N GLN A 143 23.66 -4.70 -18.15
CA GLN A 143 24.70 -5.26 -17.29
C GLN A 143 24.12 -5.95 -16.07
N ILE A 144 24.75 -7.04 -15.61
CA ILE A 144 24.25 -7.87 -14.51
C ILE A 144 24.16 -7.11 -13.18
N PHE A 145 25.05 -6.14 -12.92
CA PHE A 145 25.04 -5.35 -11.68
C PHE A 145 23.83 -4.40 -11.58
N ASN A 146 23.19 -4.08 -12.71
CA ASN A 146 21.93 -3.34 -12.72
C ASN A 146 20.72 -4.24 -12.42
N ILE A 147 20.87 -5.56 -12.64
CA ILE A 147 19.81 -6.54 -12.49
C ILE A 147 19.84 -7.19 -11.11
N ILE A 148 21.02 -7.55 -10.61
CA ILE A 148 21.18 -8.21 -9.32
C ILE A 148 21.75 -7.23 -8.31
N ARG A 149 21.08 -7.11 -7.15
CA ARG A 149 21.54 -6.26 -6.06
C ARG A 149 22.79 -6.85 -5.40
N GLY A 150 23.75 -5.99 -5.04
CA GLY A 150 24.94 -6.38 -4.27
C GLY A 150 26.18 -6.72 -5.10
N ILE A 151 26.10 -6.63 -6.43
CA ILE A 151 27.26 -6.80 -7.32
C ILE A 151 27.86 -5.43 -7.63
N GLN A 152 29.16 -5.27 -7.39
CA GLN A 152 29.90 -4.08 -7.77
C GLN A 152 30.54 -4.23 -9.15
N GLU A 153 30.52 -3.17 -9.96
CA GLU A 153 31.10 -3.15 -11.31
C GLU A 153 32.62 -3.43 -11.31
N THR A 154 33.31 -3.03 -10.25
CA THR A 154 34.76 -3.22 -10.07
C THR A 154 35.18 -4.70 -10.04
N GLN A 155 34.26 -5.63 -9.74
CA GLN A 155 34.53 -7.06 -9.60
C GLN A 155 34.22 -7.82 -10.90
N THR A 156 35.06 -7.64 -11.92
CA THR A 156 34.83 -8.19 -13.28
C THR A 156 34.67 -9.72 -13.32
N GLU A 157 35.44 -10.46 -12.52
CA GLU A 157 35.34 -11.93 -12.45
C GLU A 157 34.06 -12.41 -11.78
N VAL A 158 33.58 -11.68 -10.76
CA VAL A 158 32.30 -11.98 -10.08
C VAL A 158 31.14 -11.68 -11.02
N VAL A 159 31.18 -10.54 -11.71
CA VAL A 159 30.21 -10.14 -12.74
C VAL A 159 30.06 -11.22 -13.82
N LYS A 160 31.16 -11.75 -14.36
CA LYS A 160 31.10 -12.82 -15.37
C LYS A 160 30.47 -14.11 -14.83
N LYS A 161 30.85 -14.51 -13.61
CA LYS A 161 30.32 -15.73 -12.97
C LYS A 161 28.83 -15.62 -12.68
N GLU A 162 28.39 -14.50 -12.11
CA GLU A 162 26.99 -14.25 -11.79
C GLU A 162 26.16 -14.08 -13.07
N LYS A 163 26.70 -13.45 -14.12
CA LYS A 163 26.04 -13.41 -15.43
C LYS A 163 25.76 -14.81 -15.97
N LYS A 164 26.74 -15.71 -15.96
CA LYS A 164 26.57 -17.09 -16.40
C LYS A 164 25.51 -17.82 -15.56
N ARG A 165 25.65 -17.77 -14.23
CA ARG A 165 24.69 -18.38 -13.29
C ARG A 165 23.26 -17.91 -13.51
N PHE A 166 23.07 -16.61 -13.72
CA PHE A 166 21.75 -16.05 -13.97
C PHE A 166 21.15 -16.56 -15.28
N LEU A 167 21.94 -16.60 -16.36
CA LEU A 167 21.49 -17.14 -17.65
C LEU A 167 21.12 -18.63 -17.54
N ASP A 168 21.95 -19.44 -16.88
CA ASP A 168 21.68 -20.86 -16.68
C ASP A 168 20.37 -21.09 -15.91
N ARG A 169 20.09 -20.28 -14.87
CA ARG A 169 18.84 -20.34 -14.09
C ARG A 169 17.63 -19.90 -14.91
N VAL A 170 17.78 -18.91 -15.80
CA VAL A 170 16.69 -18.51 -16.71
C VAL A 170 16.40 -19.62 -17.72
N ASP A 171 17.43 -20.26 -18.26
CA ASP A 171 17.25 -21.38 -19.19
C ASP A 171 16.53 -22.56 -18.49
N GLU A 172 16.92 -22.89 -17.24
CA GLU A 172 16.23 -23.91 -16.42
C GLU A 172 14.76 -23.52 -16.14
N ALA A 173 14.49 -22.25 -15.83
CA ALA A 173 13.13 -21.76 -15.64
C ALA A 173 12.27 -21.87 -16.91
N LEU A 174 12.86 -21.67 -18.09
CA LEU A 174 12.17 -21.84 -19.37
C LEU A 174 11.83 -23.31 -19.65
N GLU A 175 12.69 -24.25 -19.28
CA GLU A 175 12.41 -25.68 -19.40
C GLU A 175 11.26 -26.11 -18.47
N LEU A 176 11.25 -25.63 -17.24
CA LEU A 176 10.16 -25.85 -16.29
C LEU A 176 8.85 -25.23 -16.80
N GLU A 177 8.92 -24.04 -17.39
CA GLU A 177 7.75 -23.41 -18.00
C GLU A 177 7.18 -24.24 -19.15
N ALA A 178 8.04 -24.79 -20.01
CA ALA A 178 7.61 -25.64 -21.11
C ALA A 178 6.87 -26.89 -20.60
N LYS A 179 7.34 -27.51 -19.51
CA LYS A 179 6.64 -28.62 -18.85
C LYS A 179 5.28 -28.19 -18.32
N ARG A 180 5.20 -27.02 -17.66
CA ARG A 180 3.93 -26.47 -17.17
C ARG A 180 2.93 -26.19 -18.30
N MET A 181 3.41 -25.67 -19.43
CA MET A 181 2.59 -25.42 -20.63
C MET A 181 2.04 -26.72 -21.23
N LEU A 182 2.79 -27.82 -21.22
CA LEU A 182 2.30 -29.14 -21.64
C LEU A 182 1.20 -29.66 -20.70
N LEU A 183 1.41 -29.53 -19.39
CA LEU A 183 0.40 -29.89 -18.39
C LEU A 183 -0.88 -29.06 -18.55
N GLN A 184 -0.75 -27.77 -18.87
CA GLN A 184 -1.90 -26.90 -19.14
C GLN A 184 -2.69 -27.33 -20.38
N LYS A 185 -2.03 -27.81 -21.44
CA LYS A 185 -2.70 -28.38 -22.62
C LYS A 185 -3.44 -29.67 -22.27
N ASN A 186 -2.79 -30.58 -21.54
CA ASN A 186 -3.41 -31.81 -21.07
C ASN A 186 -4.65 -31.54 -20.19
N LEU A 187 -4.63 -30.47 -19.39
CA LEU A 187 -5.77 -30.04 -18.60
C LEU A 187 -6.96 -29.60 -19.47
N ALA A 188 -6.70 -28.89 -20.58
CA ALA A 188 -7.74 -28.46 -21.51
C ALA A 188 -8.41 -29.67 -22.20
N ASP A 189 -7.64 -30.73 -22.48
CA ASP A 189 -8.14 -31.95 -23.11
C ASP A 189 -8.95 -32.84 -22.12
N CYS A 190 -8.68 -32.75 -20.81
CA CYS A 190 -9.29 -33.59 -19.77
C CYS A 190 -10.58 -33.02 -19.15
N SER A 191 -11.41 -32.31 -19.91
CA SER A 191 -12.52 -31.45 -19.45
C SER A 191 -13.64 -32.08 -18.57
N GLY A 192 -13.54 -33.37 -18.19
CA GLY A 192 -14.52 -34.06 -17.35
C GLY A 192 -14.01 -34.64 -16.02
N ASP A 193 -12.70 -34.86 -15.85
CA ASP A 193 -12.15 -35.57 -14.68
C ASP A 193 -11.66 -34.60 -13.60
N VAL A 194 -12.51 -34.29 -12.62
CA VAL A 194 -12.21 -33.35 -11.51
C VAL A 194 -10.93 -33.74 -10.75
N LYS A 195 -10.75 -35.04 -10.46
CA LYS A 195 -9.57 -35.53 -9.71
C LYS A 195 -8.27 -35.34 -10.48
N LYS A 196 -8.26 -35.67 -11.78
CA LYS A 196 -7.07 -35.49 -12.63
C LYS A 196 -6.75 -34.00 -12.80
N ALA A 197 -7.77 -33.15 -12.92
CA ALA A 197 -7.60 -31.70 -12.98
C ALA A 197 -6.96 -31.14 -11.70
N GLU A 198 -7.39 -31.60 -10.52
CA GLU A 198 -6.78 -31.22 -9.24
C GLU A 198 -5.31 -31.66 -9.16
N ASP A 199 -4.98 -32.88 -9.57
CA ASP A 199 -3.61 -33.38 -9.50
C ASP A 199 -2.68 -32.63 -10.46
N ILE A 200 -3.12 -32.36 -11.69
CA ILE A 200 -2.39 -31.51 -12.65
C ILE A 200 -2.21 -30.10 -12.08
N SER A 201 -3.23 -29.53 -11.42
CA SER A 201 -3.11 -28.19 -10.83
C SER A 201 -2.08 -28.14 -9.71
N LYS A 202 -1.96 -29.19 -8.89
CA LYS A 202 -0.93 -29.31 -7.84
C LYS A 202 0.46 -29.42 -8.45
N GLU A 203 0.62 -30.19 -9.50
CA GLU A 203 1.89 -30.29 -10.24
C GLU A 203 2.29 -28.94 -10.85
N MET A 204 1.35 -28.21 -11.45
CA MET A 204 1.61 -26.86 -11.96
C MET A 204 2.04 -25.89 -10.85
N MET A 205 1.41 -25.97 -9.68
CA MET A 205 1.79 -25.15 -8.51
C MET A 205 3.16 -25.54 -7.95
N ALA A 206 3.52 -26.83 -7.96
CA ALA A 206 4.85 -27.30 -7.58
C ALA A 206 5.92 -26.72 -8.52
N ILE A 207 5.70 -26.79 -9.84
CA ILE A 207 6.61 -26.19 -10.83
C ILE A 207 6.75 -24.68 -10.61
N SER A 208 5.65 -23.97 -10.33
CA SER A 208 5.69 -22.55 -9.99
C SER A 208 6.54 -22.26 -8.75
N SER A 209 6.46 -23.12 -7.73
CA SER A 209 7.30 -23.03 -6.53
C SER A 209 8.77 -23.27 -6.87
N ASP A 210 9.07 -24.28 -7.68
CA ASP A 210 10.43 -24.62 -8.11
C ASP A 210 11.08 -23.47 -8.89
N ILE A 211 10.34 -22.87 -9.84
CA ILE A 211 10.80 -21.67 -10.58
C ILE A 211 11.10 -20.53 -9.62
N SER A 212 10.25 -20.29 -8.61
CA SER A 212 10.50 -19.24 -7.62
C SER A 212 11.75 -19.52 -6.78
N ALA A 213 12.00 -20.80 -6.44
CA ALA A 213 13.15 -21.24 -5.66
C ALA A 213 14.48 -21.03 -6.39
N LEU A 214 14.51 -21.18 -7.73
CA LEU A 214 15.70 -20.93 -8.54
C LEU A 214 16.28 -19.52 -8.38
N PHE A 215 15.47 -18.54 -7.98
CA PHE A 215 15.89 -17.15 -7.84
C PHE A 215 15.95 -16.67 -6.38
N GLN A 216 15.78 -17.53 -5.38
CA GLN A 216 15.84 -17.12 -3.96
C GLN A 216 17.25 -16.72 -3.51
N ASP A 217 18.30 -17.19 -4.18
CA ASP A 217 19.70 -16.95 -3.79
C ASP A 217 20.14 -15.47 -3.92
N ARG A 218 19.44 -14.69 -4.77
CA ARG A 218 19.80 -13.32 -5.12
C ARG A 218 18.57 -12.45 -5.33
N ILE A 219 18.64 -11.22 -4.83
CA ILE A 219 17.59 -10.22 -5.03
C ILE A 219 17.74 -9.55 -6.39
N ILE A 220 16.69 -9.63 -7.20
CA ILE A 220 16.57 -8.93 -8.48
C ILE A 220 16.17 -7.46 -8.23
N CYS A 221 16.60 -6.56 -9.10
CA CYS A 221 16.23 -5.16 -9.15
C CYS A 221 14.73 -4.93 -8.94
N THR A 222 14.39 -4.06 -7.99
CA THR A 222 13.00 -3.68 -7.71
C THR A 222 12.30 -3.09 -8.93
N ARG A 223 13.01 -2.37 -9.80
CA ARG A 223 12.46 -1.82 -11.06
C ARG A 223 11.91 -2.93 -11.97
N CYS A 224 12.65 -4.02 -12.07
CA CYS A 224 12.35 -5.15 -12.95
C CYS A 224 11.15 -5.94 -12.41
N ILE A 225 11.16 -6.25 -11.11
CA ILE A 225 10.06 -6.95 -10.44
C ILE A 225 8.79 -6.09 -10.38
N ASN A 226 8.92 -4.78 -10.13
CA ASN A 226 7.78 -3.88 -10.04
C ASN A 226 7.03 -3.75 -11.38
N GLY A 227 7.74 -3.81 -12.52
CA GLY A 227 7.09 -3.80 -13.84
C GLY A 227 6.16 -5.01 -14.04
N VAL A 228 6.60 -6.20 -13.64
CA VAL A 228 5.74 -7.40 -13.69
C VAL A 228 4.64 -7.33 -12.63
N ALA A 229 4.96 -6.85 -11.43
CA ALA A 229 4.00 -6.72 -10.34
C ALA A 229 2.87 -5.71 -10.66
N SER A 230 3.16 -4.60 -11.35
CA SER A 230 2.13 -3.67 -11.80
C SER A 230 1.20 -4.32 -12.83
N ASN A 231 1.77 -5.06 -13.79
CA ASN A 231 0.98 -5.79 -14.78
C ASN A 231 0.06 -6.83 -14.12
N LEU A 232 0.56 -7.53 -13.11
CA LEU A 232 -0.23 -8.47 -12.31
C LEU A 232 -1.36 -7.78 -11.52
N LYS A 233 -1.08 -6.61 -10.92
CA LYS A 233 -2.10 -5.80 -10.23
C LYS A 233 -3.20 -5.34 -11.19
N ASP A 234 -2.83 -4.92 -12.39
CA ASP A 234 -3.80 -4.48 -13.40
C ASP A 234 -4.64 -5.64 -13.94
N LEU A 235 -4.03 -6.80 -14.17
CA LEU A 235 -4.75 -8.03 -14.51
C LEU A 235 -5.75 -8.40 -13.41
N SER A 236 -5.33 -8.35 -12.14
CA SER A 236 -6.19 -8.61 -10.99
C SER A 236 -7.38 -7.63 -10.92
N ARG A 237 -7.16 -6.34 -11.19
CA ARG A 237 -8.25 -5.35 -11.26
C ARG A 237 -9.25 -5.68 -12.37
N ARG A 238 -8.78 -6.08 -13.56
CA ARG A 238 -9.65 -6.49 -14.67
C ARG A 238 -10.49 -7.72 -14.32
N PHE A 239 -9.88 -8.75 -13.73
CA PHE A 239 -10.60 -9.93 -13.27
C PHE A 239 -11.66 -9.61 -12.21
N ARG A 240 -11.37 -8.70 -11.26
CA ARG A 240 -12.37 -8.26 -10.28
C ARG A 240 -13.58 -7.61 -10.94
N ARG A 241 -13.38 -6.74 -11.94
CA ARG A 241 -14.49 -6.11 -12.69
C ARG A 241 -15.37 -7.15 -13.37
N VAL A 242 -14.76 -8.05 -14.14
CA VAL A 242 -15.49 -9.13 -14.85
C VAL A 242 -16.23 -10.02 -13.85
N ARG A 243 -15.60 -10.40 -12.74
CA ARG A 243 -16.24 -11.20 -11.68
C ARG A 243 -17.46 -10.49 -11.10
N VAL A 244 -17.37 -9.18 -10.84
CA VAL A 244 -18.51 -8.39 -10.33
C VAL A 244 -19.66 -8.38 -11.35
N GLU A 245 -19.36 -8.20 -12.64
CA GLU A 245 -20.36 -8.24 -13.71
C GLU A 245 -21.05 -9.62 -13.81
N VAL A 246 -20.28 -10.71 -13.78
CA VAL A 246 -20.81 -12.08 -13.82
C VAL A 246 -21.72 -12.36 -12.62
N VAL A 247 -21.30 -11.97 -11.41
CA VAL A 247 -22.11 -12.16 -10.19
C VAL A 247 -23.39 -11.32 -10.25
N LYS A 248 -23.34 -10.08 -10.77
CA LYS A 248 -24.54 -9.26 -10.99
C LYS A 248 -25.50 -9.94 -11.98
N ALA A 249 -24.99 -10.43 -13.10
CA ALA A 249 -25.80 -11.14 -14.11
C ALA A 249 -26.45 -12.41 -13.54
N GLN A 250 -25.71 -13.22 -12.77
CA GLN A 250 -26.26 -14.41 -12.10
C GLN A 250 -27.38 -14.07 -11.11
N LYS A 251 -27.21 -12.99 -10.32
CA LYS A 251 -28.27 -12.54 -9.40
C LYS A 251 -29.53 -12.10 -10.14
N LEU A 252 -29.39 -11.30 -11.20
CA LEU A 252 -30.52 -10.88 -12.03
C LEU A 252 -31.26 -12.07 -12.66
N ALA A 253 -30.52 -13.08 -13.15
CA ALA A 253 -31.10 -14.30 -13.70
C ALA A 253 -31.86 -15.13 -12.64
N SER A 254 -31.37 -15.15 -11.39
CA SER A 254 -32.05 -15.87 -10.29
C SER A 254 -33.35 -15.19 -9.83
N THR A 255 -33.46 -13.87 -9.94
CA THR A 255 -34.68 -13.13 -9.55
C THR A 255 -35.79 -13.21 -10.58
N THR A 256 -35.48 -13.40 -11.87
CA THR A 256 -36.48 -13.49 -12.95
C THR A 256 -37.09 -14.88 -13.12
N GLY A 257 -36.53 -15.92 -12.49
CA GLY A 257 -37.01 -17.30 -12.58
C GLY A 257 -38.01 -17.73 -11.50
N GLY A 258 -38.44 -16.82 -10.62
CA GLY A 258 -39.33 -17.10 -9.49
C GLY A 258 -40.80 -16.73 -9.66
N ASP A 259 -41.18 -16.08 -10.77
CA ASP A 259 -42.55 -15.57 -11.03
C ASP A 259 -43.30 -16.38 -12.12
N ALA A 260 -43.09 -17.70 -12.19
CA ALA A 260 -43.81 -18.60 -13.11
C ALA A 260 -44.53 -19.74 -12.36
#